data_AF-A0A964VLE0-F1
#
_entry.id   AF-A0A964VLE0-F1
#
_cell.length_a   1.000
_cell.length_b   1.000
_cell.length_c   1.000
_cell.angle_alpha   90.00
_cell.angle_beta   90.00
_cell.angle_gamma   90.00
#
_symmetry.space_group_name_H-M   'P 1'
#
loop_
_entity.id
_entity.type
_entity.pdbx_description
1 polymer ?
#
loop_
_entity_poly.entity_id
_entity_poly.type
_entity_poly.pdbx_seq_one_letter_code
_entity_poly.pdbx_strand_id
1 'polypeptide(L)'
;MMTDSNITCPRCAAEIPLSEAVSHRLRDQLKADFEKQREQLNEALATREKKLNDEQVALALRQKDLAAELARQLDAERRKLTADAARQAEEKLGTHLKDLQAQLGEQQSKLKEAQEIELNLRKQQRELENAKNNLELEVARKLDSERKKIADDARQQAVEAERLRLADKDNVIKGLQEQIGALQQRAEQGSMQLQGETLELELEKNLRLAFPYDEIVEVKTGQRGADVTQHVRTNTGFRCGTILWEAKRAKNWSADWPEKLKADQRE
;
A
#
# COMPACT_ATOMS: atom_id res chain seq x y z
N MET A 1 -13.47 68.57 142.10
CA MET A 1 -14.30 68.86 143.28
C MET A 1 -15.74 68.66 142.88
N MET A 2 -16.28 67.47 143.15
CA MET A 2 -17.69 67.13 142.92
C MET A 2 -18.47 67.63 144.15
N THR A 3 -19.28 68.66 143.97
CA THR A 3 -20.29 69.07 144.94
C THR A 3 -21.49 68.14 144.77
N ASP A 4 -21.46 67.00 145.47
CA ASP A 4 -22.60 66.08 145.54
C ASP A 4 -23.67 66.67 146.45
N SER A 5 -24.54 67.49 145.85
CA SER A 5 -25.72 68.03 146.51
C SER A 5 -26.84 66.99 146.49
N ASN A 6 -27.05 66.29 147.59
CA ASN A 6 -28.14 65.32 147.73
C ASN A 6 -29.48 66.04 147.96
N ILE A 7 -30.53 65.65 147.23
CA ILE A 7 -31.90 66.12 147.46
C ILE A 7 -32.69 64.99 148.13
N THR A 8 -33.38 65.30 149.22
CA THR A 8 -34.23 64.37 149.97
C THR A 8 -35.60 64.24 149.33
N CYS A 9 -36.01 63.02 149.01
CA CYS A 9 -37.31 62.75 148.41
C CYS A 9 -38.45 63.02 149.41
N PRO A 10 -39.41 63.93 149.12
CA PRO A 10 -40.48 64.30 150.06
C PRO A 10 -41.54 63.19 150.28
N ARG A 11 -41.40 62.04 149.62
CA ARG A 11 -42.37 60.92 149.71
C ARG A 11 -41.82 59.67 150.40
N CYS A 12 -40.50 59.49 150.49
CA CYS A 12 -39.90 58.32 151.12
C CYS A 12 -38.55 58.58 151.83
N ALA A 13 -38.14 59.84 151.98
CA ALA A 13 -36.96 60.29 152.74
C ALA A 13 -35.59 59.69 152.32
N ALA A 14 -35.48 59.07 151.15
CA ALA A 14 -34.20 58.61 150.60
C ALA A 14 -33.39 59.79 150.00
N GLU A 15 -32.06 59.77 150.22
CA GLU A 15 -31.09 60.69 149.62
C GLU A 15 -30.69 60.22 148.21
N ILE A 16 -30.88 61.06 147.21
CA ILE A 16 -30.51 60.75 145.81
C ILE A 16 -29.35 61.66 145.37
N PRO A 17 -28.22 61.11 144.91
CA PRO A 17 -27.11 61.89 144.35
C PRO A 17 -27.55 62.59 143.05
N LEU A 18 -27.39 63.92 142.98
CA LEU A 18 -27.79 64.74 141.82
C LEU A 18 -27.15 64.26 140.49
N SER A 19 -25.97 63.64 140.56
CA SER A 19 -25.20 63.12 139.43
C SER A 19 -25.91 61.98 138.70
N GLU A 20 -26.70 61.16 139.39
CA GLU A 20 -27.35 59.98 138.80
C GLU A 20 -28.63 60.36 138.03
N ALA A 21 -29.43 61.29 138.57
CA ALA A 21 -30.64 61.78 137.91
C ALA A 21 -30.34 62.59 136.62
N VAL A 22 -29.27 63.40 136.60
CA VAL A 22 -28.83 64.14 135.41
C VAL A 22 -28.19 63.22 134.37
N SER A 23 -27.39 62.25 134.81
CA SER A 23 -26.73 61.28 133.90
C SER A 23 -27.71 60.32 133.24
N HIS A 24 -28.79 59.91 133.93
CA HIS A 24 -29.85 59.08 133.34
C HIS A 24 -30.59 59.84 132.23
N ARG A 25 -30.97 61.10 132.49
CA ARG A 25 -31.68 61.95 131.52
C ARG A 25 -30.83 62.23 130.28
N LEU A 26 -29.51 62.46 130.45
CA LEU A 26 -28.59 62.66 129.33
C LEU A 26 -28.36 61.38 128.52
N ARG A 27 -28.25 60.21 129.18
CA ARG A 27 -28.15 58.91 128.52
C ARG A 27 -29.41 58.58 127.71
N ASP A 28 -30.59 58.89 128.23
CA ASP A 28 -31.85 58.66 127.51
C ASP A 28 -31.99 59.58 126.30
N GLN A 29 -31.58 60.85 126.41
CA GLN A 29 -31.52 61.78 125.28
C GLN A 29 -30.52 61.31 124.20
N LEU A 30 -29.31 60.92 124.59
CA LEU A 30 -28.32 60.36 123.66
C LEU A 30 -28.82 59.09 122.98
N LYS A 31 -29.44 58.17 123.72
CA LYS A 31 -30.04 56.95 123.14
C LYS A 31 -31.13 57.29 122.12
N ALA A 32 -32.03 58.22 122.45
CA ALA A 32 -33.08 58.67 121.53
C ALA A 32 -32.50 59.33 120.26
N ASP A 33 -31.46 60.16 120.40
CA ASP A 33 -30.77 60.80 119.27
C ASP A 33 -30.05 59.77 118.37
N PHE A 34 -29.38 58.78 118.97
CA PHE A 34 -28.76 57.68 118.23
C PHE A 34 -29.79 56.78 117.55
N GLU A 35 -30.91 56.49 118.19
CA GLU A 35 -32.02 55.73 117.60
C GLU A 35 -32.60 56.49 116.40
N LYS A 36 -32.82 57.81 116.53
CA LYS A 36 -33.28 58.66 115.44
C LYS A 36 -32.29 58.74 114.28
N GLN A 37 -30.98 58.89 114.56
CA GLN A 37 -29.94 58.86 113.53
C GLN A 37 -29.87 57.51 112.82
N ARG A 38 -30.01 56.40 113.56
CA ARG A 38 -30.04 55.04 113.01
C ARG A 38 -31.24 54.84 112.10
N GLU A 39 -32.42 55.33 112.51
CA GLU A 39 -33.64 55.26 111.72
C GLU A 39 -33.50 56.09 110.42
N GLN A 40 -32.99 57.33 110.51
CA GLN A 40 -32.71 58.17 109.34
C GLN A 40 -31.68 57.53 108.38
N LEU A 41 -30.62 56.92 108.92
CA LEU A 41 -29.62 56.21 108.10
C LEU A 41 -30.23 54.98 107.42
N ASN A 42 -31.04 54.20 108.15
CA ASN A 42 -31.72 53.03 107.61
C ASN A 42 -32.72 53.42 106.50
N GLU A 43 -33.47 54.51 106.66
CA GLU A 43 -34.34 55.04 105.61
C GLU A 43 -33.53 55.52 104.39
N ALA A 44 -32.42 56.23 104.62
CA ALA A 44 -31.53 56.68 103.54
C ALA A 44 -30.88 55.51 102.78
N LEU A 45 -30.48 54.45 103.48
CA LEU A 45 -29.95 53.22 102.87
C LEU A 45 -31.05 52.47 102.12
N ALA A 46 -32.23 52.29 102.69
CA ALA A 46 -33.35 51.63 102.04
C ALA A 46 -33.81 52.37 100.76
N THR A 47 -33.82 53.70 100.78
CA THR A 47 -34.12 54.49 99.58
C THR A 47 -33.02 54.38 98.52
N ARG A 48 -31.75 54.32 98.92
CA ARG A 48 -30.62 54.13 97.99
C ARG A 48 -30.62 52.72 97.38
N GLU A 49 -30.87 51.69 98.18
CA GLU A 49 -30.98 50.30 97.72
C GLU A 49 -32.12 50.13 96.71
N LYS A 50 -33.29 50.74 96.98
CA LYS A 50 -34.39 50.76 96.01
C LYS A 50 -33.99 51.41 94.69
N LYS A 51 -33.36 52.60 94.73
CA LYS A 51 -32.88 53.29 93.53
C LYS A 51 -31.87 52.45 92.73
N LEU A 52 -30.89 51.85 93.40
CA LEU A 52 -29.89 51.00 92.74
C LEU A 52 -30.53 49.75 92.12
N ASN A 53 -31.50 49.14 92.80
CA ASN A 53 -32.23 48.00 92.27
C ASN A 53 -33.08 48.39 91.04
N ASP A 54 -33.77 49.53 91.09
CA ASP A 54 -34.55 50.05 89.95
C ASP A 54 -33.63 50.37 88.75
N GLU A 55 -32.46 50.96 89.00
CA GLU A 55 -31.43 51.20 87.97
C GLU A 55 -30.89 49.88 87.38
N GLN A 56 -30.61 48.87 88.21
CA GLN A 56 -30.15 47.55 87.74
C GLN A 56 -31.21 46.86 86.87
N VAL A 57 -32.49 46.92 87.28
CA VAL A 57 -33.61 46.37 86.51
C VAL A 57 -33.76 47.12 85.19
N ALA A 58 -33.67 48.45 85.20
CA ALA A 58 -33.74 49.27 83.99
C ALA A 58 -32.58 48.99 83.02
N LEU A 59 -31.36 48.82 83.53
CA LEU A 59 -30.19 48.45 82.72
C LEU A 59 -30.34 47.04 82.13
N ALA A 60 -30.82 46.07 82.90
CA ALA A 60 -31.05 44.70 82.43
C ALA A 60 -32.12 44.65 81.33
N LEU A 61 -33.20 45.43 81.47
CA LEU A 61 -34.22 45.58 80.42
C LEU A 61 -33.61 46.21 79.15
N ARG A 62 -32.86 47.30 79.29
CA ARG A 62 -32.21 47.97 78.16
C ARG A 62 -31.19 47.08 77.45
N GLN A 63 -30.44 46.27 78.18
CA GLN A 63 -29.52 45.27 77.60
C GLN A 63 -30.27 44.21 76.81
N LYS A 64 -31.41 43.71 77.31
CA LYS A 64 -32.26 42.76 76.59
C LYS A 64 -32.85 43.36 75.32
N ASP A 65 -33.34 44.60 75.37
CA ASP A 65 -33.89 45.28 74.20
C ASP A 65 -32.81 45.54 73.14
N LEU A 66 -31.63 45.99 73.56
CA LEU A 66 -30.48 46.18 72.66
C LEU A 66 -30.06 44.85 72.02
N ALA A 67 -30.01 43.77 72.80
CA ALA A 67 -29.66 42.44 72.28
C ALA A 67 -30.71 41.92 71.29
N ALA A 68 -32.00 42.16 71.54
CA ALA A 68 -33.08 41.78 70.64
C ALA A 68 -33.03 42.58 69.32
N GLU A 69 -32.75 43.88 69.38
CA GLU A 69 -32.61 44.72 68.20
C GLU A 69 -31.38 44.34 67.37
N LEU A 70 -30.24 44.10 68.04
CA LEU A 70 -29.02 43.63 67.38
C LEU A 70 -29.24 42.27 66.71
N ALA A 71 -29.94 41.33 67.37
CA ALA A 71 -30.27 40.04 66.79
C ALA A 71 -31.13 40.19 65.53
N ARG A 72 -32.14 41.06 65.55
CA ARG A 72 -32.97 41.36 64.37
C ARG A 72 -32.16 41.95 63.22
N GLN A 73 -31.26 42.89 63.52
CA GLN A 73 -30.40 43.51 62.51
C GLN A 73 -29.43 42.48 61.90
N LEU A 74 -28.80 41.66 62.73
CA LEU A 74 -27.91 40.58 62.28
C LEU A 74 -28.66 39.54 61.44
N ASP A 75 -29.89 39.16 61.81
CA ASP A 75 -30.70 38.23 61.03
C ASP A 75 -31.10 38.84 59.68
N ALA A 76 -31.45 40.12 59.65
CA ALA A 76 -31.78 40.82 58.40
C ALA A 76 -30.56 40.93 57.48
N GLU A 77 -29.38 41.26 58.00
CA GLU A 77 -28.13 41.31 57.23
C GLU A 77 -27.71 39.91 56.76
N ARG A 78 -27.78 38.89 57.62
CA ARG A 78 -27.51 37.50 57.23
C ARG A 78 -28.39 37.06 56.08
N ARG A 79 -29.70 37.36 56.13
CA ARG A 79 -30.63 37.05 55.04
C ARG A 79 -30.25 37.74 53.73
N LYS A 80 -29.90 39.04 53.79
CA LYS A 80 -29.43 39.78 52.61
C LYS A 80 -28.16 39.17 52.02
N LEU A 81 -27.14 38.93 52.86
CA LEU A 81 -25.88 38.30 52.43
C LEU A 81 -26.10 36.92 51.82
N THR A 82 -26.97 36.10 52.40
CA THR A 82 -27.29 34.77 51.83
C THR A 82 -28.03 34.88 50.50
N ALA A 83 -28.94 35.85 50.34
CA ALA A 83 -29.67 36.07 49.09
C ALA A 83 -28.73 36.58 47.99
N ASP A 84 -27.84 37.53 48.31
CA ASP A 84 -26.86 38.05 47.37
C ASP A 84 -25.84 36.99 46.96
N ALA A 85 -25.36 36.18 47.91
CA ALA A 85 -24.47 35.06 47.63
C ALA A 85 -25.14 33.99 46.76
N ALA A 86 -26.41 33.65 47.03
CA ALA A 86 -27.19 32.71 46.22
C ALA A 86 -27.37 33.25 44.79
N ARG A 87 -27.74 34.52 44.64
CA ARG A 87 -27.90 35.16 43.32
C ARG A 87 -26.60 35.18 42.53
N GLN A 88 -25.48 35.54 43.16
CA GLN A 88 -24.16 35.52 42.51
C GLN A 88 -23.75 34.09 42.11
N ALA A 89 -24.07 33.09 42.94
CA ALA A 89 -23.81 31.70 42.61
C ALA A 89 -24.65 31.24 41.41
N GLU A 90 -25.94 31.56 41.37
CA GLU A 90 -26.83 31.26 40.25
C GLU A 90 -26.39 31.93 38.95
N GLU A 91 -25.92 33.18 39.00
CA GLU A 91 -25.45 33.90 37.82
C GLU A 91 -24.14 33.30 37.27
N LYS A 92 -23.19 32.97 38.16
CA LYS A 92 -21.95 32.27 37.78
C LYS A 92 -22.24 30.87 37.25
N LEU A 93 -23.10 30.09 37.90
CA LEU A 93 -23.49 28.76 37.43
C LEU A 93 -24.23 28.85 36.09
N GLY A 94 -25.12 29.83 35.92
CA GLY A 94 -25.85 30.02 34.68
C GLY A 94 -24.95 30.39 33.50
N THR A 95 -23.94 31.22 33.72
CA THR A 95 -22.93 31.54 32.69
C THR A 95 -22.05 30.33 32.36
N HIS A 96 -21.55 29.60 33.37
CA HIS A 96 -20.79 28.37 33.15
C HIS A 96 -21.59 27.28 32.44
N LEU A 97 -22.87 27.09 32.79
CA LEU A 97 -23.72 26.09 32.14
C LEU A 97 -23.98 26.45 30.67
N LYS A 98 -24.21 27.73 30.36
CA LYS A 98 -24.35 28.20 28.97
C LYS A 98 -23.08 27.98 28.16
N ASP A 99 -21.92 28.29 28.73
CA ASP A 99 -20.62 28.08 28.08
C ASP A 99 -20.36 26.58 27.85
N LEU A 100 -20.56 25.73 28.86
CA LEU A 100 -20.44 24.27 28.70
C LEU A 100 -21.40 23.72 27.65
N GLN A 101 -22.63 24.21 27.61
CA GLN A 101 -23.62 23.79 26.61
C GLN A 101 -23.21 24.22 25.20
N ALA A 102 -22.64 25.42 25.05
CA ALA A 102 -22.10 25.89 23.77
C ALA A 102 -20.90 25.03 23.31
N GLN A 103 -19.96 24.74 24.22
CA GLN A 103 -18.82 23.87 23.93
C GLN A 103 -19.24 22.45 23.55
N LEU A 104 -20.23 21.87 24.25
CA LEU A 104 -20.78 20.56 23.91
C LEU A 104 -21.43 20.57 22.52
N GLY A 105 -22.18 21.63 22.18
CA GLY A 105 -22.78 21.78 20.85
C GLY A 105 -21.72 21.87 19.75
N GLU A 106 -20.67 22.67 19.97
CA GLU A 106 -19.56 22.81 19.03
C GLU A 106 -18.79 21.48 18.84
N GLN A 107 -18.50 20.77 19.94
CA GLN A 107 -17.85 19.46 19.86
C GLN A 107 -18.73 18.42 19.17
N GLN A 108 -20.04 18.44 19.37
CA GLN A 108 -20.96 17.57 18.65
C GLN A 108 -20.99 17.87 17.14
N SER A 109 -20.94 19.15 16.74
CA SER A 109 -20.82 19.54 15.33
C SER A 109 -19.52 19.01 14.73
N LYS A 110 -18.39 19.29 15.38
CA LYS A 110 -17.06 18.82 14.96
C LYS A 110 -16.98 17.30 14.86
N LEU A 111 -17.62 16.58 15.79
CA LEU A 111 -17.66 15.11 15.76
C LEU A 111 -18.45 14.60 14.56
N LYS A 112 -19.61 15.20 14.25
CA LYS A 112 -20.41 14.84 13.07
C LYS A 112 -19.65 15.11 11.77
N GLU A 113 -19.05 16.29 11.64
CA GLU A 113 -18.23 16.65 10.48
C GLU A 113 -17.06 15.67 10.30
N ALA A 114 -16.36 15.32 11.38
CA ALA A 114 -15.28 14.33 11.35
C ALA A 114 -15.78 12.94 10.92
N GLN A 115 -16.93 12.50 11.42
CA GLN A 115 -17.55 11.22 11.02
C GLN A 115 -17.96 11.21 9.53
N GLU A 116 -18.49 12.32 9.01
CA GLU A 116 -18.85 12.46 7.59
C GLU A 116 -17.60 12.45 6.70
N ILE A 117 -16.54 13.16 7.09
CA ILE A 117 -15.25 13.15 6.41
C ILE A 117 -14.67 11.73 6.41
N GLU A 118 -14.67 11.04 7.56
CA GLU A 118 -14.17 9.66 7.66
C GLU A 118 -14.95 8.71 6.75
N LEU A 119 -16.28 8.82 6.73
CA LEU A 119 -17.12 8.00 5.86
C LEU A 119 -16.81 8.27 4.39
N ASN A 120 -16.63 9.53 4.00
CA ASN A 120 -16.30 9.90 2.63
C ASN A 120 -14.91 9.38 2.22
N LEU A 121 -13.90 9.54 3.08
CA LEU A 121 -12.56 8.99 2.85
C LEU A 121 -12.59 7.47 2.69
N ARG A 122 -13.35 6.76 3.53
CA ARG A 122 -13.53 5.30 3.39
C ARG A 122 -14.20 4.90 2.09
N LYS A 123 -15.17 5.69 1.58
CA LYS A 123 -15.79 5.46 0.27
C LYS A 123 -14.79 5.68 -0.86
N GLN A 124 -14.08 6.80 -0.86
CA GLN A 124 -13.04 7.11 -1.84
C GLN A 124 -11.94 6.04 -1.86
N GLN A 125 -11.52 5.54 -0.69
CA GLN A 125 -10.54 4.46 -0.60
C GLN A 125 -11.03 3.18 -1.27
N ARG A 126 -12.30 2.78 -1.04
CA ARG A 126 -12.89 1.60 -1.70
C ARG A 126 -13.01 1.79 -3.21
N GLU A 127 -13.41 2.98 -3.66
CA GLU A 127 -13.50 3.31 -5.08
C GLU A 127 -12.12 3.24 -5.75
N LEU A 128 -11.09 3.78 -5.11
CA LEU A 128 -9.72 3.75 -5.60
C LEU A 128 -9.17 2.31 -5.66
N GLU A 129 -9.46 1.49 -4.64
CA GLU A 129 -9.07 0.09 -4.60
C GLU A 129 -9.75 -0.72 -5.71
N ASN A 130 -11.07 -0.52 -5.91
CA ASN A 130 -11.80 -1.13 -7.01
C ASN A 130 -11.28 -0.67 -8.38
N ALA A 131 -10.99 0.62 -8.54
CA ALA A 131 -10.42 1.16 -9.76
C ALA A 131 -9.03 0.57 -10.06
N LYS A 132 -8.18 0.41 -9.03
CA LYS A 132 -6.88 -0.24 -9.15
C LYS A 132 -7.02 -1.70 -9.59
N ASN A 133 -7.89 -2.47 -8.93
CA ASN A 133 -8.13 -3.87 -9.29
C ASN A 133 -8.68 -4.02 -10.72
N ASN A 134 -9.59 -3.14 -11.13
CA ASN A 134 -10.10 -3.10 -12.50
C ASN A 134 -9.02 -2.76 -13.53
N LEU A 135 -8.15 -1.78 -13.22
CA LEU A 135 -7.04 -1.40 -14.07
C LEU A 135 -6.03 -2.54 -14.21
N GLU A 136 -5.67 -3.21 -13.11
CA GLU A 136 -4.78 -4.38 -13.13
C GLU A 136 -5.37 -5.51 -14.00
N LEU A 137 -6.68 -5.77 -13.88
CA LEU A 137 -7.36 -6.75 -14.72
C LEU A 137 -7.39 -6.35 -16.20
N GLU A 138 -7.63 -5.07 -16.51
CA GLU A 138 -7.61 -4.57 -17.89
C GLU A 138 -6.20 -4.68 -18.50
N VAL A 139 -5.16 -4.31 -17.74
CA VAL A 139 -3.77 -4.45 -18.16
C VAL A 139 -3.41 -5.92 -18.38
N ALA A 140 -3.81 -6.82 -17.48
CA ALA A 140 -3.60 -8.26 -17.66
C ALA A 140 -4.28 -8.78 -18.94
N ARG A 141 -5.54 -8.41 -19.19
CA ARG A 141 -6.27 -8.77 -20.41
C ARG A 141 -5.60 -8.23 -21.67
N LYS A 142 -5.14 -6.97 -21.66
CA LYS A 142 -4.40 -6.37 -22.77
C LYS A 142 -3.10 -7.13 -23.01
N LEU A 143 -2.33 -7.41 -21.95
CA LEU A 143 -1.07 -8.14 -22.04
C LEU A 143 -1.28 -9.55 -22.60
N ASP A 144 -2.31 -10.28 -22.16
CA ASP A 144 -2.64 -11.60 -22.69
C ASP A 144 -3.03 -11.54 -24.18
N SER A 145 -3.81 -10.51 -24.57
CA SER A 145 -4.17 -10.31 -25.97
C SER A 145 -2.96 -9.99 -26.86
N GLU A 146 -2.03 -9.16 -26.38
CA GLU A 146 -0.80 -8.81 -27.10
C GLU A 146 0.17 -10.00 -27.15
N ARG A 147 0.30 -10.77 -26.06
CA ARG A 147 1.07 -12.02 -26.05
C ARG A 147 0.55 -13.01 -27.07
N LYS A 148 -0.77 -13.13 -27.21
CA LYS A 148 -1.39 -14.01 -28.20
C LYS A 148 -1.08 -13.54 -29.62
N LYS A 149 -1.20 -12.24 -29.91
CA LYS A 149 -0.81 -11.67 -31.22
C LYS A 149 0.66 -11.93 -31.53
N ILE A 150 1.56 -11.67 -30.59
CA ILE A 150 3.00 -11.92 -30.75
C ILE A 150 3.26 -13.40 -31.02
N ALA A 151 2.58 -14.31 -30.30
CA ALA A 151 2.72 -15.74 -30.52
C ALA A 151 2.19 -16.19 -31.90
N ASP A 152 1.06 -15.65 -32.33
CA ASP A 152 0.47 -15.94 -33.65
C ASP A 152 1.36 -15.38 -34.78
N ASP A 153 1.87 -14.15 -34.65
CA ASP A 153 2.79 -13.53 -35.61
C ASP A 153 4.11 -14.30 -35.70
N ALA A 154 4.71 -14.67 -34.56
CA ALA A 154 5.92 -15.48 -34.52
C ALA A 154 5.70 -16.86 -35.17
N ARG A 155 4.53 -17.46 -34.95
CA ARG A 155 4.16 -18.74 -35.58
C ARG A 155 4.02 -18.57 -37.09
N GLN A 156 3.35 -17.51 -37.57
CA GLN A 156 3.22 -17.24 -39.00
C GLN A 156 4.57 -16.99 -39.66
N GLN A 157 5.43 -16.18 -39.03
CA GLN A 157 6.78 -15.92 -39.52
C GLN A 157 7.63 -17.20 -39.60
N ALA A 158 7.55 -18.08 -38.60
CA ALA A 158 8.26 -19.36 -38.62
C ALA A 158 7.74 -20.29 -39.74
N VAL A 159 6.43 -20.36 -39.95
CA VAL A 159 5.81 -21.15 -41.03
C VAL A 159 6.24 -20.61 -42.40
N GLU A 160 6.21 -19.29 -42.60
CA GLU A 160 6.60 -18.69 -43.89
C GLU A 160 8.10 -18.84 -44.14
N ALA A 161 8.94 -18.71 -43.11
CA ALA A 161 10.38 -18.94 -43.21
C ALA A 161 10.71 -20.39 -43.61
N GLU A 162 10.06 -21.39 -43.00
CA GLU A 162 10.25 -22.77 -43.40
C GLU A 162 9.65 -23.09 -44.77
N ARG A 163 8.54 -22.46 -45.14
CA ARG A 163 7.97 -22.58 -46.49
C ARG A 163 8.93 -22.08 -47.55
N LEU A 164 9.53 -20.91 -47.36
CA LEU A 164 10.56 -20.36 -48.25
C LEU A 164 11.77 -21.30 -48.32
N ARG A 165 12.23 -21.80 -47.17
CA ARG A 165 13.35 -22.75 -47.12
C ARG A 165 13.08 -24.06 -47.86
N LEU A 166 11.86 -24.58 -47.77
CA LEU A 166 11.44 -25.77 -48.52
C LEU A 166 11.39 -25.47 -50.03
N ALA A 167 10.84 -24.32 -50.43
CA ALA A 167 10.82 -23.91 -51.83
C ALA A 167 12.23 -23.75 -52.41
N ASP A 168 13.17 -23.18 -51.65
CA ASP A 168 14.58 -23.09 -52.05
C ASP A 168 15.21 -24.48 -52.22
N LYS A 169 14.96 -25.40 -51.28
CA LYS A 169 15.42 -26.79 -51.39
C LYS A 169 14.81 -27.52 -52.59
N ASP A 170 13.52 -27.34 -52.86
CA ASP A 170 12.85 -27.94 -54.02
C ASP A 170 13.45 -27.42 -55.33
N ASN A 171 13.77 -26.13 -55.42
CA ASN A 171 14.46 -25.55 -56.56
C ASN A 171 15.87 -26.13 -56.74
N VAL A 172 16.62 -26.30 -55.64
CA VAL A 172 17.94 -26.96 -55.67
C VAL A 172 17.81 -28.42 -56.12
N ILE A 173 16.83 -29.16 -55.60
CA ILE A 173 16.58 -30.56 -55.98
C ILE A 173 16.26 -30.66 -57.48
N LYS A 174 15.39 -29.79 -58.00
CA LYS A 174 15.07 -29.74 -59.43
C LYS A 174 16.31 -29.48 -60.28
N GLY A 175 17.13 -28.48 -59.90
CA GLY A 175 18.37 -28.20 -60.61
C GLY A 175 19.36 -29.37 -60.59
N LEU A 176 19.47 -30.08 -59.47
CA LEU A 176 20.29 -31.29 -59.37
C LEU A 176 19.75 -32.44 -60.23
N GLN A 177 18.42 -32.63 -60.25
CA GLN A 177 17.78 -33.65 -61.09
C GLN A 177 18.04 -33.40 -62.59
N GLU A 178 17.93 -32.15 -63.03
CA GLU A 178 18.23 -31.75 -64.41
C GLU A 178 19.71 -32.01 -64.76
N GLN A 179 20.64 -31.68 -63.86
CA GLN A 179 22.06 -31.95 -64.04
C GLN A 179 22.36 -33.46 -64.12
N ILE A 180 21.75 -34.26 -63.24
CA ILE A 180 21.89 -35.73 -63.28
C ILE A 180 21.38 -36.27 -64.61
N GLY A 181 20.22 -35.82 -65.09
CA GLY A 181 19.68 -36.24 -66.38
C GLY A 181 20.60 -35.88 -67.55
N ALA A 182 21.16 -34.67 -67.56
CA ALA A 182 22.11 -34.25 -68.58
C ALA A 182 23.43 -35.05 -68.55
N LEU A 183 23.94 -35.38 -67.35
CA LEU A 183 25.13 -36.22 -67.19
C LEU A 183 24.88 -37.66 -67.63
N GLN A 184 23.71 -38.23 -67.31
CA GLN A 184 23.32 -39.56 -67.78
C GLN A 184 23.26 -39.63 -69.31
N GLN A 185 22.63 -38.65 -69.96
CA GLN A 185 22.60 -38.59 -71.43
C GLN A 185 24.00 -38.49 -72.06
N ARG A 186 24.90 -37.68 -71.49
CA ARG A 186 26.29 -37.59 -71.97
C ARG A 186 27.05 -38.89 -71.77
N ALA A 187 26.87 -39.56 -70.64
CA ALA A 187 27.51 -40.85 -70.36
C ALA A 187 27.02 -41.94 -71.33
N GLU A 188 25.73 -41.98 -71.62
CA GLU A 188 25.15 -42.90 -72.61
C GLU A 188 25.69 -42.64 -74.03
N GLN A 189 25.79 -41.38 -74.45
CA GLN A 189 26.37 -41.01 -75.75
C GLN A 189 27.86 -41.39 -75.85
N GLY A 190 28.65 -41.13 -74.81
CA GLY A 190 30.06 -41.51 -74.77
C GLY A 190 30.26 -43.03 -74.81
N SER A 191 29.38 -43.80 -74.14
CA SER A 191 29.42 -45.26 -74.18
C SER A 191 29.12 -45.83 -75.56
N MET A 192 28.26 -45.22 -76.36
CA MET A 192 27.96 -45.67 -77.72
C MET A 192 29.14 -45.44 -78.68
N GLN A 193 29.82 -44.30 -78.56
CA GLN A 193 30.99 -43.98 -79.40
C GLN A 193 32.17 -44.90 -79.08
N LEU A 194 32.50 -45.08 -77.79
CA LEU A 194 33.56 -46.00 -77.38
C LEU A 194 33.32 -47.44 -77.87
N GLN A 195 32.06 -47.86 -77.95
CA GLN A 195 31.73 -49.24 -78.35
C GLN A 195 31.97 -49.51 -79.83
N GLY A 196 31.87 -48.49 -80.70
CA GLY A 196 32.21 -48.59 -82.12
C GLY A 196 33.73 -48.66 -82.33
N GLU A 197 34.45 -47.70 -81.75
CA GLU A 197 35.92 -47.61 -81.85
C GLU A 197 36.60 -48.88 -81.31
N THR A 198 36.08 -49.47 -80.23
CA THR A 198 36.64 -50.71 -79.67
C THR A 198 36.55 -51.90 -80.64
N LEU A 199 35.46 -52.01 -81.43
CA LEU A 199 35.29 -53.10 -82.39
C LEU A 199 36.29 -52.97 -83.55
N GLU A 200 36.50 -51.76 -84.04
CA GLU A 200 37.42 -51.45 -85.14
C GLU A 200 38.87 -51.78 -84.74
N LEU A 201 39.29 -51.34 -83.55
CA LEU A 201 40.62 -51.65 -82.99
C LEU A 201 40.85 -53.15 -82.80
N GLU A 202 39.82 -53.89 -82.38
CA GLU A 202 39.92 -55.34 -82.19
C GLU A 202 40.01 -56.09 -83.54
N LEU A 203 39.25 -55.64 -84.55
CA LEU A 203 39.31 -56.17 -85.91
C LEU A 203 40.71 -55.99 -86.52
N GLU A 204 41.25 -54.77 -86.46
CA GLU A 204 42.58 -54.45 -86.99
C GLU A 204 43.66 -55.34 -86.34
N LYS A 205 43.62 -55.45 -85.01
CA LYS A 205 44.56 -56.30 -84.25
C LYS A 205 44.46 -57.76 -84.67
N ASN A 206 43.25 -58.30 -84.82
CA ASN A 206 43.03 -59.69 -85.21
C ASN A 206 43.53 -59.96 -86.63
N LEU A 207 43.28 -59.04 -87.58
CA LEU A 207 43.78 -59.17 -88.94
C LEU A 207 45.33 -59.15 -88.97
N ARG A 208 45.98 -58.27 -88.19
CA ARG A 208 47.45 -58.20 -88.13
C ARG A 208 48.08 -59.46 -87.57
N LEU A 209 47.42 -60.10 -86.61
CA LEU A 209 47.86 -61.38 -86.05
C LEU A 209 47.66 -62.54 -87.02
N ALA A 210 46.53 -62.57 -87.74
CA ALA A 210 46.20 -63.63 -88.68
C ALA A 210 47.01 -63.57 -89.98
N PHE A 211 47.35 -62.36 -90.45
CA PHE A 211 48.04 -62.13 -91.72
C PHE A 211 49.29 -61.24 -91.55
N PRO A 212 50.39 -61.76 -90.97
CA PRO A 212 51.56 -60.95 -90.63
C PRO A 212 52.31 -60.34 -91.83
N TYR A 213 52.15 -60.92 -93.02
CA TYR A 213 52.80 -60.45 -94.25
C TYR A 213 51.97 -59.44 -95.03
N ASP A 214 50.68 -59.32 -94.70
CA ASP A 214 49.76 -58.39 -95.36
C ASP A 214 49.88 -57.00 -94.73
N GLU A 215 49.54 -55.99 -95.52
CA GLU A 215 49.50 -54.61 -95.03
C GLU A 215 48.06 -54.25 -94.67
N ILE A 216 47.84 -53.88 -93.42
CA ILE A 216 46.52 -53.57 -92.87
C ILE A 216 46.48 -52.09 -92.53
N VAL A 217 45.63 -51.37 -93.25
CA VAL A 217 45.46 -49.92 -93.20
C VAL A 217 44.07 -49.60 -92.66
N GLU A 218 44.03 -48.86 -91.56
CA GLU A 218 42.80 -48.31 -90.99
C GLU A 218 42.33 -47.12 -91.84
N VAL A 219 41.03 -47.06 -92.14
CA VAL A 219 40.41 -45.91 -92.81
C VAL A 219 39.72 -45.05 -91.74
N LYS A 220 40.22 -43.83 -91.54
CA LYS A 220 39.70 -42.95 -90.48
C LYS A 220 38.24 -42.57 -90.71
N THR A 221 37.49 -42.48 -89.61
CA THR A 221 36.09 -42.05 -89.58
C THR A 221 35.90 -40.73 -90.34
N GLY A 222 35.12 -40.74 -91.42
CA GLY A 222 34.84 -39.58 -92.28
C GLY A 222 35.44 -39.63 -93.69
N GLN A 223 36.27 -40.62 -94.02
CA GLN A 223 36.64 -40.95 -95.41
C GLN A 223 35.69 -42.02 -95.97
N ARG A 224 35.37 -41.95 -97.27
CA ARG A 224 34.58 -42.99 -97.95
C ARG A 224 35.47 -44.22 -98.14
N GLY A 225 35.05 -45.37 -97.61
CA GLY A 225 35.82 -46.60 -97.57
C GLY A 225 35.36 -47.52 -96.45
N ALA A 226 35.77 -48.78 -96.52
CA ALA A 226 35.55 -49.78 -95.47
C ALA A 226 36.35 -49.46 -94.20
N ASP A 227 35.91 -49.97 -93.04
CA ASP A 227 36.60 -49.75 -91.75
C ASP A 227 38.11 -50.10 -91.80
N VAL A 228 38.46 -51.23 -92.41
CA VAL A 228 39.85 -51.68 -92.56
C VAL A 228 40.11 -52.17 -93.98
N THR A 229 41.20 -51.71 -94.57
CA THR A 229 41.68 -52.19 -95.88
C THR A 229 42.89 -53.09 -95.68
N GLN A 230 42.80 -54.33 -96.17
CA GLN A 230 43.89 -55.29 -96.19
C GLN A 230 44.46 -55.42 -97.60
N HIS A 231 45.73 -55.08 -97.77
CA HIS A 231 46.49 -55.35 -98.98
C HIS A 231 47.18 -56.70 -98.85
N VAL A 232 46.68 -57.67 -99.60
CA VAL A 232 47.18 -59.05 -99.58
C VAL A 232 48.53 -59.09 -100.31
N ARG A 233 49.56 -59.58 -99.64
CA ARG A 233 50.94 -59.64 -100.16
C ARG A 233 51.43 -61.08 -100.22
N THR A 234 52.25 -61.41 -101.21
CA THR A 234 52.98 -62.69 -101.23
C THR A 234 54.06 -62.71 -100.15
N ASN A 235 54.58 -63.91 -99.86
CA ASN A 235 55.75 -64.11 -99.00
C ASN A 235 57.01 -63.35 -99.46
N THR A 236 57.05 -62.87 -100.71
CA THR A 236 58.11 -62.02 -101.28
C THR A 236 57.75 -60.52 -101.25
N GLY A 237 56.61 -60.15 -100.68
CA GLY A 237 56.17 -58.76 -100.51
C GLY A 237 55.40 -58.15 -101.69
N PHE A 238 55.11 -58.88 -102.76
CA PHE A 238 54.34 -58.36 -103.89
C PHE A 238 52.86 -58.32 -103.57
N ARG A 239 52.19 -57.19 -103.83
CA ARG A 239 50.75 -57.04 -103.62
C ARG A 239 49.98 -57.83 -104.69
N CYS A 240 49.10 -58.73 -104.25
CA CYS A 240 48.33 -59.61 -105.12
C CYS A 240 46.81 -59.37 -105.07
N GLY A 241 46.34 -58.60 -104.09
CA GLY A 241 44.92 -58.29 -103.97
C GLY A 241 44.66 -57.24 -102.89
N THR A 242 43.39 -56.84 -102.80
CA THR A 242 42.89 -55.95 -101.75
C THR A 242 41.58 -56.51 -101.23
N ILE A 243 41.46 -56.63 -99.91
CA ILE A 243 40.25 -57.01 -99.21
C ILE A 243 39.79 -55.81 -98.38
N LEU A 244 38.52 -55.48 -98.50
CA LEU A 244 37.87 -54.44 -97.72
C LEU A 244 37.08 -55.12 -96.59
N TRP A 245 37.35 -54.72 -95.36
CA TRP A 245 36.69 -55.21 -94.15
C TRP A 245 35.81 -54.13 -93.56
N GLU A 246 34.53 -54.47 -93.40
CA GLU A 246 33.55 -53.68 -92.65
C GLU A 246 33.11 -54.52 -91.45
N ALA A 247 33.22 -53.99 -90.24
CA ALA A 247 32.78 -54.63 -89.02
C ALA A 247 31.64 -53.82 -88.38
N LYS A 248 30.47 -54.44 -88.28
CA LYS A 248 29.32 -53.85 -87.59
C LYS A 248 28.90 -54.68 -86.39
N ARG A 249 28.78 -54.01 -85.24
CA ARG A 249 28.07 -54.56 -84.09
C ARG A 249 26.58 -54.24 -84.23
N ALA A 250 25.82 -55.16 -84.81
CA ALA A 250 24.38 -54.97 -85.01
C ALA A 250 23.58 -56.22 -84.60
N LYS A 251 22.39 -56.00 -84.03
CA LYS A 251 21.46 -57.08 -83.68
C LYS A 251 20.75 -57.66 -84.92
N ASN A 252 20.53 -56.82 -85.94
CA ASN A 252 19.83 -57.17 -87.17
C ASN A 252 20.72 -56.83 -88.38
N TRP A 253 20.82 -57.75 -89.34
CA TRP A 253 21.52 -57.54 -90.61
C TRP A 253 20.70 -56.67 -91.56
N SER A 254 21.33 -55.71 -92.27
CA SER A 254 20.71 -54.96 -93.36
C SER A 254 21.31 -55.37 -94.70
N ALA A 255 20.44 -55.63 -95.69
CA ALA A 255 20.84 -56.00 -97.04
C ALA A 255 21.55 -54.87 -97.80
N ASP A 256 21.47 -53.63 -97.33
CA ASP A 256 22.06 -52.47 -97.98
C ASP A 256 23.57 -52.32 -97.68
N TRP A 257 24.08 -53.00 -96.65
CA TRP A 257 25.49 -52.86 -96.24
C TRP A 257 26.48 -53.37 -97.29
N PRO A 258 26.30 -54.57 -97.88
CA PRO A 258 27.20 -55.04 -98.93
C PRO A 258 27.14 -54.19 -100.19
N GLU A 259 25.99 -53.57 -100.51
CA GLU A 259 25.86 -52.69 -101.68
C GLU A 259 26.69 -51.40 -101.51
N LYS A 260 26.66 -50.81 -100.31
CA LYS A 260 27.50 -49.64 -99.97
C LYS A 260 28.98 -49.98 -100.02
N LEU A 261 29.38 -51.08 -99.38
CA LEU A 261 30.77 -51.53 -99.38
C LEU A 261 31.30 -51.81 -100.80
N LYS A 262 30.47 -52.35 -101.69
CA LYS A 262 30.81 -52.57 -103.10
C LYS A 262 30.89 -51.28 -103.91
N ALA A 263 30.11 -50.25 -103.56
CA ALA A 263 30.23 -48.94 -104.18
C ALA A 263 31.57 -48.29 -103.80
N ASP A 264 31.99 -48.45 -102.54
CA ASP A 264 33.27 -47.97 -102.03
C ASP A 264 34.48 -48.74 -102.59
N GLN A 265 34.29 -49.94 -103.16
CA GLN A 265 35.32 -50.73 -103.85
C GLN A 265 35.67 -50.20 -105.25
N ARG A 266 34.85 -49.32 -105.85
CA ARG A 266 34.98 -48.90 -107.26
C ARG A 266 35.91 -47.69 -107.50
N GLU A 267 36.57 -47.19 -106.46
CA GLU A 267 37.64 -46.17 -106.52
C GLU A 267 38.93 -46.72 -105.87
#